data_AF-A0A4R2L963-F1
#
_entry.id   AF-A0A4R2L963-F1
#
_cell.length_a   1.000
_cell.length_b   1.000
_cell.length_c   1.000
_cell.angle_alpha   90.00
_cell.angle_beta   90.00
_cell.angle_gamma   90.00
#
_symmetry.space_group_name_H-M   'P 1'
#
loop_
_entity.id
_entity.type
_entity.pdbx_description
1 polymer ?
#
loop_
_entity_poly.entity_id
_entity_poly.type
_entity_poly.pdbx_seq_one_letter_code
_entity_poly.pdbx_strand_id
1 'polypeptide(L)'
;MANELIVSTKNEVSTGVDHFTTALTSYLNELGLPTDKVLVAVPERQRVINNLPDVIFAIDGSRRQNSLYLSKFIAACGAGLFDAALNFIWDETVVNLRTKVARFDLEYFYDSVVTDPARRTKLKGESDLSKIEEWELVRGCHLTGILSDIGYKHLDYIRDMRNWASAAHPNQNELTGFQLVSWLETCIKEVIAKDPEGPAIEVKRFLNSIRNTNLTAGDAQHINAGIEYLPADIIKSLLRTLFGMYTAANAAVQIKSNIKLVAQKCWTLSPEDAKHECGFRYASFAANGEIDRKSAANEFLTVVGGLPYLPGDTLALEISEKIANLFTELCMVS
;
A
#
# COMPACT_ATOMS: atom_id res chain seq x y z
N MET A 1 -40.22 19.56 -23.96
CA MET A 1 -39.22 18.87 -24.81
C MET A 1 -38.24 18.20 -23.87
N ALA A 2 -38.35 16.89 -23.71
CA ALA A 2 -37.42 16.11 -22.90
C ALA A 2 -36.09 16.04 -23.66
N ASN A 3 -34.98 16.36 -23.00
CA ASN A 3 -33.66 16.03 -23.53
C ASN A 3 -33.57 14.51 -23.59
N GLU A 4 -33.71 13.94 -24.79
CA GLU A 4 -33.20 12.61 -25.07
C GLU A 4 -31.69 12.65 -24.81
N LEU A 5 -31.26 12.01 -23.73
CA LEU A 5 -29.89 11.56 -23.59
C LEU A 5 -29.64 10.63 -24.78
N ILE A 6 -28.98 11.14 -25.81
CA ILE A 6 -28.44 10.32 -26.89
C ILE A 6 -27.38 9.43 -26.24
N VAL A 7 -27.80 8.24 -25.80
CA VAL A 7 -26.89 7.16 -25.48
C VAL A 7 -26.29 6.76 -26.82
N SER A 8 -25.14 7.33 -27.16
CA SER A 8 -24.32 6.80 -28.26
C SER A 8 -24.13 5.32 -27.96
N THR A 9 -24.82 4.48 -28.72
CA THR A 9 -24.94 3.08 -28.36
C THR A 9 -23.56 2.45 -28.54
N LYS A 10 -23.18 1.50 -27.68
CA LYS A 10 -21.96 0.68 -27.78
C LYS A 10 -21.60 0.24 -29.22
N ASN A 11 -22.61 0.10 -30.09
CA ASN A 11 -22.50 -0.22 -31.51
C ASN A 11 -21.88 0.91 -32.36
N GLU A 12 -22.14 2.18 -32.04
CA GLU A 12 -21.53 3.34 -32.71
C GLU A 12 -20.04 3.44 -32.41
N VAL A 13 -19.66 3.24 -31.14
CA VAL A 13 -18.24 3.19 -30.73
C VAL A 13 -17.53 2.03 -31.42
N SER A 14 -18.14 0.84 -31.46
CA SER A 14 -17.61 -0.33 -32.16
C SER A 14 -17.35 -0.05 -33.65
N THR A 15 -18.35 0.48 -34.36
CA THR A 15 -18.23 0.83 -35.79
C THR A 15 -17.19 1.93 -36.02
N GLY A 16 -17.07 2.88 -35.09
CA GLY A 16 -16.09 3.95 -35.15
C GLY A 16 -14.64 3.47 -35.09
N VAL A 17 -14.36 2.40 -34.33
CA VAL A 17 -13.00 1.82 -34.23
C VAL A 17 -12.51 1.26 -35.56
N ASP A 18 -13.39 0.60 -36.32
CA ASP A 18 -13.08 0.05 -37.64
C ASP A 18 -12.73 1.14 -38.65
N HIS A 19 -13.57 2.18 -38.70
CA HIS A 19 -13.34 3.34 -39.57
C HIS A 19 -12.06 4.09 -39.21
N PHE A 20 -11.80 4.31 -37.92
CA PHE A 20 -10.56 4.94 -37.45
C PHE A 20 -9.33 4.16 -37.88
N THR A 21 -9.34 2.83 -37.69
CA THR A 21 -8.22 1.96 -38.05
C THR A 21 -7.94 2.02 -39.55
N THR A 22 -8.98 1.96 -40.37
CA THR A 22 -8.86 2.04 -41.83
C THR A 22 -8.30 3.39 -42.27
N ALA A 23 -8.86 4.50 -41.76
CA ALA A 23 -8.43 5.85 -42.11
C ALA A 23 -6.97 6.12 -41.70
N LEU A 24 -6.58 5.73 -40.48
CA LEU A 24 -5.20 5.92 -40.00
C LEU A 24 -4.21 5.09 -40.82
N THR A 25 -4.55 3.85 -41.13
CA THR A 25 -3.70 2.95 -41.94
C THR A 25 -3.44 3.55 -43.32
N SER A 26 -4.48 4.05 -43.99
CA SER A 26 -4.34 4.74 -45.28
C SER A 26 -3.44 5.96 -45.17
N TYR A 27 -3.64 6.80 -44.15
CA TYR A 27 -2.83 8.00 -43.96
C TYR A 27 -1.36 7.69 -43.67
N LEU A 28 -1.07 6.68 -42.85
CA LEU A 28 0.31 6.24 -42.59
C LEU A 28 0.98 5.72 -43.86
N ASN A 29 0.27 4.96 -44.69
CA ASN A 29 0.78 4.52 -45.99
C ASN A 29 1.07 5.70 -46.93
N GLU A 30 0.19 6.71 -46.98
CA GLU A 30 0.42 7.94 -47.76
C GLU A 30 1.66 8.70 -47.30
N LEU A 31 1.96 8.68 -45.99
CA LEU A 31 3.17 9.26 -45.41
C LEU A 31 4.42 8.37 -45.55
N GLY A 32 4.30 7.16 -46.08
CA GLY A 32 5.40 6.19 -46.17
C GLY A 32 5.85 5.62 -44.82
N LEU A 33 4.96 5.62 -43.82
CA LEU A 33 5.22 5.12 -42.47
C LEU A 33 4.76 3.67 -42.29
N PRO A 34 5.32 2.91 -41.32
CA PRO A 34 4.86 1.58 -40.99
C PRO A 34 3.39 1.55 -40.56
N THR A 35 2.67 0.50 -40.95
CA THR A 35 1.28 0.26 -40.58
C THR A 35 1.09 -1.05 -39.81
N ASP A 36 2.03 -1.99 -39.92
CA ASP A 36 1.99 -3.24 -39.19
C ASP A 36 2.20 -3.02 -37.70
N LYS A 37 1.37 -3.66 -36.88
CA LYS A 37 1.39 -3.62 -35.40
C LYS A 37 1.39 -2.21 -34.77
N VAL A 38 1.03 -1.17 -35.52
CA VAL A 38 0.91 0.20 -34.98
C VAL A 38 -0.23 0.29 -33.97
N LEU A 39 -1.36 -0.35 -34.29
CA LEU A 39 -2.52 -0.44 -33.41
C LEU A 39 -2.87 -1.90 -33.17
N VAL A 40 -3.32 -2.21 -31.96
CA VAL A 40 -3.85 -3.53 -31.61
C VAL A 40 -5.03 -3.91 -32.50
N ALA A 41 -5.21 -5.18 -32.85
CA ALA A 41 -6.30 -5.61 -33.73
C ALA A 41 -7.70 -5.23 -33.20
N VAL A 42 -8.61 -4.86 -34.10
CA VAL A 42 -10.00 -4.47 -33.76
C VAL A 42 -10.69 -5.49 -32.85
N PRO A 43 -10.62 -6.83 -33.07
CA PRO A 43 -11.29 -7.79 -32.20
C PRO A 43 -10.90 -7.67 -30.72
N GLU A 44 -9.65 -7.36 -30.42
CA GLU A 44 -9.20 -7.14 -29.03
C GLU A 44 -9.79 -5.86 -28.45
N ARG A 45 -9.83 -4.77 -29.23
CA ARG A 45 -10.46 -3.50 -28.80
C ARG A 45 -11.95 -3.70 -28.53
N GLN A 46 -12.61 -4.49 -29.38
CA GLN A 46 -14.02 -4.82 -29.21
C GLN A 46 -14.27 -5.63 -27.93
N ARG A 47 -13.35 -6.55 -27.55
CA ARG A 47 -13.42 -7.23 -26.25
C ARG A 47 -13.38 -6.22 -25.10
N VAL A 48 -12.51 -5.22 -25.15
CA VAL A 48 -12.47 -4.17 -24.12
C VAL A 48 -13.77 -3.38 -24.08
N ILE A 49 -14.20 -2.81 -25.22
CA ILE A 49 -15.45 -2.04 -25.34
C ILE A 49 -16.66 -2.84 -24.85
N ASN A 50 -16.67 -4.14 -25.11
CA ASN A 50 -17.78 -5.00 -24.74
C ASN A 50 -17.93 -5.23 -23.24
N ASN A 51 -16.82 -5.29 -22.50
CA ASN A 51 -16.79 -5.64 -21.07
C ASN A 51 -16.60 -4.41 -20.15
N LEU A 52 -16.18 -3.27 -20.70
CA LEU A 52 -15.94 -2.03 -19.96
C LEU A 52 -17.11 -1.57 -19.08
N PRO A 53 -18.38 -1.58 -19.55
CA PRO A 53 -19.50 -1.11 -18.73
C PRO A 53 -19.60 -1.83 -17.38
N ASP A 54 -19.50 -3.16 -17.38
CA ASP A 54 -19.65 -3.98 -16.17
C ASP A 54 -18.56 -3.66 -15.14
N VAL A 55 -17.34 -3.43 -15.62
CA VAL A 55 -16.19 -3.12 -14.76
C VAL A 55 -16.23 -1.67 -14.26
N ILE A 56 -16.54 -0.71 -15.13
CA ILE A 56 -16.58 0.73 -14.77
C ILE A 56 -17.74 1.03 -13.82
N PHE A 57 -18.90 0.39 -13.99
CA PHE A 57 -20.06 0.64 -13.13
C PHE A 57 -19.91 0.13 -11.70
N ALA A 58 -18.87 -0.65 -11.39
CA ALA A 58 -18.47 -0.95 -10.02
C ALA A 58 -17.97 0.28 -9.23
N ILE A 59 -17.60 1.36 -9.94
CA ILE A 59 -17.21 2.64 -9.33
C ILE A 59 -18.45 3.52 -9.15
N ASP A 60 -18.58 4.14 -7.97
CA ASP A 60 -19.66 5.09 -7.73
C ASP A 60 -19.63 6.28 -8.71
N GLY A 61 -20.80 6.85 -8.98
CA GLY A 61 -20.95 7.90 -9.99
C GLY A 61 -20.11 9.15 -9.72
N SER A 62 -19.87 9.51 -8.45
CA SER A 62 -19.13 10.70 -8.08
C SER A 62 -17.63 10.56 -8.33
N ARG A 63 -17.07 9.37 -8.07
CA ARG A 63 -15.68 9.05 -8.41
C ARG A 63 -15.47 8.97 -9.91
N ARG A 64 -16.39 8.32 -10.64
CA ARG A 64 -16.29 8.21 -12.10
C ARG A 64 -16.17 9.57 -12.79
N GLN A 65 -16.88 10.58 -12.31
CA GLN A 65 -16.82 11.94 -12.88
C GLN A 65 -15.44 12.61 -12.74
N ASN A 66 -14.63 12.16 -11.78
CA ASN A 66 -13.31 12.74 -11.49
C ASN A 66 -12.15 11.86 -11.99
N SER A 67 -12.42 10.68 -12.54
CA SER A 67 -11.41 9.73 -13.03
C SER A 67 -10.94 10.05 -14.45
N LEU A 68 -10.11 11.08 -14.58
CA LEU A 68 -9.55 11.50 -15.86
C LEU A 68 -8.72 10.39 -16.54
N TYR A 69 -7.93 9.63 -15.77
CA TYR A 69 -7.11 8.59 -16.39
C TYR A 69 -7.94 7.39 -16.83
N LEU A 70 -9.08 7.09 -16.20
CA LEU A 70 -10.04 6.11 -16.75
C LEU A 70 -10.63 6.58 -18.08
N SER A 71 -10.90 7.88 -18.24
CA SER A 71 -11.33 8.43 -19.53
C SER A 71 -10.25 8.25 -20.60
N LYS A 72 -8.98 8.55 -20.26
CA LYS A 72 -7.84 8.34 -21.17
C LYS A 72 -7.59 6.86 -21.48
N PHE A 73 -7.77 5.98 -20.50
CA PHE A 73 -7.72 4.53 -20.67
C PHE A 73 -8.71 4.07 -21.74
N ILE A 74 -9.98 4.45 -21.62
CA ILE A 74 -11.04 4.06 -22.57
C ILE A 74 -10.72 4.59 -23.97
N ALA A 75 -10.26 5.84 -24.08
CA ALA A 75 -9.84 6.43 -25.35
C ALA A 75 -8.67 5.68 -26.00
N ALA A 76 -7.63 5.35 -25.23
CA ALA A 76 -6.47 4.58 -25.70
C ALA A 76 -6.87 3.16 -26.14
N CYS A 77 -7.79 2.51 -25.43
CA CYS A 77 -8.33 1.20 -25.82
C CYS A 77 -9.05 1.26 -27.17
N GLY A 78 -9.90 2.27 -27.39
CA GLY A 78 -10.60 2.47 -28.67
C GLY A 78 -9.62 2.77 -29.81
N ALA A 79 -8.61 3.60 -29.55
CA ALA A 79 -7.56 3.90 -30.51
C ALA A 79 -6.67 2.68 -30.84
N GLY A 80 -6.57 1.70 -29.94
CA GLY A 80 -5.73 0.51 -30.12
C GLY A 80 -4.32 0.62 -29.54
N LEU A 81 -4.11 1.54 -28.59
CA LEU A 81 -2.84 1.76 -27.89
C LEU A 81 -2.92 1.14 -26.49
N PHE A 82 -2.86 -0.19 -26.41
CA PHE A 82 -3.06 -0.90 -25.14
C PHE A 82 -1.91 -0.71 -24.14
N ASP A 83 -0.70 -0.45 -24.62
CA ASP A 83 0.44 -0.03 -23.82
C ASP A 83 0.16 1.33 -23.13
N ALA A 84 -0.35 2.31 -23.86
CA ALA A 84 -0.74 3.61 -23.32
C ALA A 84 -1.95 3.47 -22.37
N ALA A 85 -2.92 2.64 -22.72
CA ALA A 85 -4.05 2.33 -21.85
C ALA A 85 -3.56 1.77 -20.51
N LEU A 86 -2.67 0.77 -20.54
CA LEU A 86 -2.09 0.18 -19.33
C LEU A 86 -1.34 1.20 -18.45
N ASN A 87 -0.70 2.20 -19.07
CA ASN A 87 -0.13 3.32 -18.33
C ASN A 87 -1.20 4.17 -17.64
N PHE A 88 -2.31 4.50 -18.32
CA PHE A 88 -3.36 5.34 -17.73
C PHE A 88 -4.12 4.66 -16.57
N ILE A 89 -4.46 3.38 -16.68
CA ILE A 89 -5.04 2.65 -15.54
C ILE A 89 -4.07 2.64 -14.35
N TRP A 90 -2.77 2.44 -14.61
CA TRP A 90 -1.77 2.46 -13.56
C TRP A 90 -1.66 3.83 -12.90
N ASP A 91 -1.66 4.92 -13.69
CA ASP A 91 -1.69 6.29 -13.18
C ASP A 91 -2.90 6.55 -12.27
N GLU A 92 -4.11 6.13 -12.68
CA GLU A 92 -5.31 6.23 -11.84
C GLU A 92 -5.13 5.48 -10.51
N THR A 93 -4.52 4.29 -10.58
CA THR A 93 -4.26 3.43 -9.42
C THR A 93 -3.27 4.09 -8.47
N VAL A 94 -2.15 4.61 -8.98
CA VAL A 94 -1.12 5.30 -8.21
C VAL A 94 -1.68 6.56 -7.54
N VAL A 95 -2.48 7.35 -8.25
CA VAL A 95 -3.16 8.52 -7.67
C VAL A 95 -4.04 8.11 -6.49
N ASN A 96 -4.86 7.08 -6.65
CA ASN A 96 -5.73 6.59 -5.58
C ASN A 96 -4.94 6.03 -4.39
N LEU A 97 -3.84 5.30 -4.61
CA LEU A 97 -2.97 4.83 -3.55
C LEU A 97 -2.35 6.01 -2.77
N ARG A 98 -1.82 7.03 -3.47
CA ARG A 98 -1.26 8.22 -2.81
C ARG A 98 -2.31 8.94 -1.97
N THR A 99 -3.53 9.13 -2.50
CA THR A 99 -4.64 9.72 -1.73
C THR A 99 -4.97 8.89 -0.49
N LYS A 100 -4.97 7.56 -0.59
CA LYS A 100 -5.21 6.67 0.56
C LYS A 100 -4.10 6.77 1.60
N VAL A 101 -2.83 6.81 1.18
CA VAL A 101 -1.68 7.01 2.06
C VAL A 101 -1.78 8.35 2.79
N ALA A 102 -2.08 9.44 2.07
CA ALA A 102 -2.29 10.75 2.67
C ALA A 102 -3.43 10.76 3.71
N ARG A 103 -4.50 10.02 3.43
CA ARG A 103 -5.64 9.85 4.33
C ARG A 103 -5.40 8.89 5.49
N PHE A 104 -4.37 8.04 5.44
CA PHE A 104 -3.98 7.13 6.52
C PHE A 104 -2.97 7.81 7.46
N ASP A 105 -1.74 7.32 7.54
CA ASP A 105 -0.68 7.87 8.39
C ASP A 105 0.59 8.06 7.55
N LEU A 106 0.82 9.29 7.07
CA LEU A 106 1.94 9.64 6.21
C LEU A 106 3.30 9.38 6.88
N GLU A 107 3.41 9.70 8.15
CA GLU A 107 4.66 9.57 8.90
C GLU A 107 5.03 8.09 9.04
N TYR A 108 4.06 7.29 9.48
CA TYR A 108 4.24 5.85 9.58
C TYR A 108 4.51 5.20 8.22
N PHE A 109 3.80 5.63 7.16
CA PHE A 109 4.07 5.15 5.81
C PHE A 109 5.51 5.43 5.40
N TYR A 110 6.00 6.66 5.58
CA TYR A 110 7.39 7.00 5.24
C TYR A 110 8.40 6.22 6.07
N ASP A 111 8.17 6.03 7.37
CA ASP A 111 9.02 5.21 8.24
C ASP A 111 9.04 3.73 7.86
N SER A 112 7.93 3.23 7.30
CA SER A 112 7.78 1.84 6.90
C SER A 112 8.47 1.53 5.57
N VAL A 113 8.65 2.53 4.71
CA VAL A 113 9.13 2.37 3.33
C VAL A 113 10.57 2.85 3.16
N VAL A 114 10.94 3.94 3.85
CA VAL A 114 12.25 4.59 3.69
C VAL A 114 13.13 4.32 4.91
N THR A 115 14.06 3.40 4.74
CA THR A 115 15.00 3.01 5.80
C THR A 115 16.22 3.92 5.90
N ASP A 116 16.57 4.63 4.81
CA ASP A 116 17.66 5.62 4.82
C ASP A 116 17.25 6.89 5.58
N PRO A 117 17.90 7.22 6.72
CA PRO A 117 17.58 8.41 7.50
C PRO A 117 17.72 9.71 6.70
N ALA A 118 18.71 9.78 5.80
CA ALA A 118 18.98 11.00 5.02
C ALA A 118 17.86 11.29 4.01
N ARG A 119 17.34 10.26 3.33
CA ARG A 119 16.15 10.38 2.48
C ARG A 119 14.89 10.63 3.30
N ARG A 120 14.71 9.94 4.43
CA ARG A 120 13.52 10.06 5.28
C ARG A 120 13.30 11.47 5.82
N THR A 121 14.36 12.17 6.19
CA THR A 121 14.26 13.57 6.67
C THR A 121 13.73 14.55 5.62
N LYS A 122 13.82 14.22 4.33
CA LYS A 122 13.32 15.03 3.20
C LYS A 122 11.85 14.78 2.86
N LEU A 123 11.18 13.87 3.57
CA LEU A 123 9.78 13.50 3.37
C LEU A 123 8.94 13.97 4.56
N LYS A 124 8.05 14.94 4.35
CA LYS A 124 7.29 15.61 5.41
C LYS A 124 5.79 15.60 5.16
N GLY A 125 5.36 15.84 3.92
CA GLY A 125 3.96 16.06 3.59
C GLY A 125 3.46 15.20 2.45
N GLU A 126 2.18 15.39 2.09
CA GLU A 126 1.52 14.69 0.98
C GLU A 126 2.19 14.96 -0.37
N SER A 127 2.68 16.19 -0.60
CA SER A 127 3.40 16.55 -1.83
C SER A 127 4.66 15.71 -2.05
N ASP A 128 5.27 15.21 -0.98
CA ASP A 128 6.48 14.38 -1.03
C ASP A 128 6.18 12.93 -1.47
N LEU A 129 4.92 12.50 -1.52
CA LEU A 129 4.55 11.17 -2.04
C LEU A 129 4.91 10.98 -3.52
N SER A 130 5.11 12.09 -4.24
CA SER A 130 5.64 12.08 -5.61
C SER A 130 7.09 11.60 -5.69
N LYS A 131 7.85 11.69 -4.59
CA LYS A 131 9.26 11.25 -4.47
C LYS A 131 9.40 9.78 -4.06
N ILE A 132 8.28 9.10 -3.84
CA ILE A 132 8.22 7.67 -3.55
C ILE A 132 8.05 6.95 -4.88
N GLU A 133 8.94 5.98 -5.13
CA GLU A 133 8.85 5.16 -6.34
C GLU A 133 7.60 4.29 -6.29
N GLU A 134 7.05 3.93 -7.44
CA GLU A 134 5.75 3.22 -7.48
C GLU A 134 5.82 1.83 -6.82
N TRP A 135 6.96 1.14 -6.90
CA TRP A 135 7.15 -0.13 -6.21
C TRP A 135 7.20 0.06 -4.69
N GLU A 136 7.83 1.14 -4.22
CA GLU A 136 7.86 1.53 -2.81
C GLU A 136 6.47 1.91 -2.31
N LEU A 137 5.67 2.58 -3.15
CA LEU A 137 4.30 2.94 -2.85
C LEU A 137 3.43 1.70 -2.66
N VAL A 138 3.47 0.76 -3.60
CA VAL A 138 2.69 -0.49 -3.53
C VAL A 138 3.11 -1.33 -2.33
N ARG A 139 4.42 -1.50 -2.11
CA ARG A 139 4.96 -2.19 -0.92
C ARG A 139 4.56 -1.48 0.37
N GLY A 140 4.65 -0.16 0.41
CA GLY A 140 4.28 0.65 1.57
C GLY A 140 2.81 0.52 1.93
N CYS A 141 1.92 0.55 0.94
CA CYS A 141 0.49 0.34 1.15
C CYS A 141 0.20 -1.05 1.71
N HIS A 142 0.93 -2.08 1.27
CA HIS A 142 0.83 -3.41 1.87
C HIS A 142 1.31 -3.42 3.32
N LEU A 143 2.50 -2.88 3.57
CA LEU A 143 3.11 -2.79 4.89
C LEU A 143 2.24 -2.01 5.88
N THR A 144 1.50 -0.98 5.44
CA THR A 144 0.64 -0.18 6.32
C THR A 144 -0.78 -0.73 6.45
N GLY A 145 -1.13 -1.80 5.72
CA GLY A 145 -2.47 -2.39 5.73
C GLY A 145 -3.49 -1.66 4.85
N ILE A 146 -3.05 -0.73 4.00
CA ILE A 146 -3.89 -0.11 2.95
C ILE A 146 -4.20 -1.14 1.85
N LEU A 147 -3.27 -2.05 1.58
CA LEU A 147 -3.44 -3.20 0.69
C LEU A 147 -3.32 -4.51 1.46
N SER A 148 -4.18 -5.46 1.12
CA SER A 148 -4.08 -6.86 1.56
C SER A 148 -2.91 -7.57 0.87
N ASP A 149 -2.53 -8.75 1.36
CA ASP A 149 -1.53 -9.61 0.72
C ASP A 149 -1.87 -9.95 -0.74
N ILE A 150 -3.15 -10.23 -1.01
CA ILE A 150 -3.62 -10.56 -2.35
C ILE A 150 -3.61 -9.32 -3.25
N GLY A 151 -4.06 -8.17 -2.75
CA GLY A 151 -4.02 -6.90 -3.46
C GLY A 151 -2.59 -6.49 -3.80
N TYR A 152 -1.65 -6.69 -2.88
CA TYR A 152 -0.23 -6.46 -3.11
C TYR A 152 0.30 -7.32 -4.27
N LYS A 153 0.10 -8.64 -4.22
CA LYS A 153 0.57 -9.56 -5.27
C LYS A 153 -0.02 -9.22 -6.64
N HIS A 154 -1.30 -8.88 -6.69
CA HIS A 154 -1.97 -8.47 -7.92
C HIS A 154 -1.39 -7.19 -8.50
N LEU A 155 -1.21 -6.14 -7.69
CA LEU A 155 -0.70 -4.86 -8.16
C LEU A 155 0.79 -4.91 -8.51
N ASP A 156 1.58 -5.69 -7.77
CA ASP A 156 2.99 -5.92 -8.07
C ASP A 156 3.16 -6.58 -9.44
N TYR A 157 2.33 -7.60 -9.73
CA TYR A 157 2.28 -8.23 -11.05
C TYR A 157 1.86 -7.25 -12.16
N ILE A 158 0.79 -6.47 -11.96
CA ILE A 158 0.33 -5.50 -12.97
C ILE A 158 1.39 -4.43 -13.25
N ARG A 159 2.08 -3.93 -12.22
CA ARG A 159 3.21 -2.99 -12.36
C ARG A 159 4.31 -3.59 -13.23
N ASP A 160 4.70 -4.82 -12.95
CA ASP A 160 5.78 -5.48 -13.69
C ASP A 160 5.38 -5.73 -15.14
N MET A 161 4.12 -6.13 -15.38
CA MET A 161 3.58 -6.28 -16.73
C MET A 161 3.51 -4.96 -17.50
N ARG A 162 3.18 -3.83 -16.83
CA ARG A 162 3.24 -2.49 -17.42
C ARG A 162 4.65 -2.12 -17.84
N ASN A 163 5.62 -2.32 -16.96
CA ASN A 163 7.03 -2.04 -17.26
C ASN A 163 7.52 -2.90 -18.41
N TRP A 164 7.14 -4.18 -18.43
CA TRP A 164 7.49 -5.10 -19.50
C TRP A 164 6.86 -4.70 -20.85
N ALA A 165 5.59 -4.31 -20.85
CA ALA A 165 4.87 -3.84 -22.04
C ALA A 165 5.43 -2.52 -22.59
N SER A 166 6.00 -1.66 -21.73
CA SER A 166 6.52 -0.35 -22.10
C SER A 166 7.98 -0.37 -22.59
N ALA A 167 8.77 -1.40 -22.27
CA ALA A 167 10.24 -1.27 -22.26
C ALA A 167 11.01 -1.79 -23.48
N ALA A 168 10.74 -2.96 -24.11
CA ALA A 168 11.78 -3.49 -25.03
C ALA A 168 11.43 -4.61 -26.02
N HIS A 169 10.22 -5.15 -26.07
CA HIS A 169 9.98 -6.39 -26.84
C HIS A 169 8.73 -6.35 -27.72
N PRO A 170 8.77 -5.65 -28.88
CA PRO A 170 7.65 -5.54 -29.82
C PRO A 170 7.09 -6.88 -30.34
N ASN A 171 7.86 -7.97 -30.19
CA ASN A 171 7.60 -9.26 -30.82
C ASN A 171 7.22 -10.39 -29.84
N GLN A 172 7.08 -10.14 -28.54
CA GLN A 172 6.97 -11.24 -27.56
C GLN A 172 5.73 -11.27 -26.66
N ASN A 173 4.96 -10.20 -26.46
CA ASN A 173 3.60 -10.33 -25.94
C ASN A 173 2.70 -9.28 -26.56
N GLU A 174 1.64 -9.75 -27.21
CA GLU A 174 0.51 -8.92 -27.59
C GLU A 174 -0.43 -8.82 -26.38
N LEU A 175 -0.64 -7.60 -25.89
CA LEU A 175 -1.65 -7.36 -24.85
C LEU A 175 -3.04 -7.65 -25.45
N THR A 176 -3.77 -8.57 -24.83
CA THR A 176 -5.14 -8.90 -25.24
C THR A 176 -6.16 -8.02 -24.52
N GLY A 177 -7.34 -7.87 -25.13
CA GLY A 177 -8.42 -7.08 -24.53
C GLY A 177 -8.91 -7.66 -23.20
N PHE A 178 -8.90 -8.99 -23.06
CA PHE A 178 -9.30 -9.63 -21.80
C PHE A 178 -8.28 -9.42 -20.67
N GLN A 179 -6.98 -9.43 -20.97
CA GLN A 179 -5.96 -9.08 -19.98
C GLN A 179 -6.15 -7.65 -19.48
N LEU A 180 -6.35 -6.71 -20.39
CA LEU A 180 -6.52 -5.30 -20.05
C LEU A 180 -7.78 -5.05 -19.21
N VAL A 181 -8.90 -5.72 -19.55
CA VAL A 181 -10.14 -5.68 -18.76
C VAL A 181 -9.95 -6.31 -17.39
N SER A 182 -9.26 -7.46 -17.31
CA SER A 182 -8.99 -8.12 -16.04
C SER A 182 -8.15 -7.25 -15.11
N TRP A 183 -7.09 -6.61 -15.63
CA TRP A 183 -6.28 -5.69 -14.82
C TRP A 183 -7.03 -4.43 -14.42
N LEU A 184 -7.91 -3.90 -15.28
CA LEU A 184 -8.86 -2.84 -14.92
C LEU A 184 -9.74 -3.22 -13.74
N GLU A 185 -10.36 -4.38 -13.81
CA GLU A 185 -11.21 -4.88 -12.74
C GLU A 185 -10.43 -5.04 -11.43
N THR A 186 -9.21 -5.60 -11.49
CA THR A 186 -8.34 -5.75 -10.33
C THR A 186 -7.98 -4.41 -9.71
N CYS A 187 -7.50 -3.43 -10.48
CA CYS A 187 -7.18 -2.10 -9.95
C CYS A 187 -8.41 -1.41 -9.34
N ILE A 188 -9.60 -1.61 -9.93
CA ILE A 188 -10.83 -1.06 -9.40
C ILE A 188 -11.20 -1.69 -8.06
N LYS A 189 -11.22 -3.02 -7.98
CA LYS A 189 -11.61 -3.75 -6.77
C LYS A 189 -10.63 -3.55 -5.62
N GLU A 190 -9.33 -3.57 -5.90
CA GLU A 190 -8.30 -3.48 -4.86
C GLU A 190 -8.03 -2.04 -4.43
N VAL A 191 -8.24 -1.05 -5.32
CA VAL A 191 -7.78 0.33 -5.08
C VAL A 191 -8.85 1.39 -5.37
N ILE A 192 -9.36 1.49 -6.60
CA ILE A 192 -10.09 2.70 -7.05
C ILE A 192 -11.49 2.78 -6.41
N ALA A 193 -12.23 1.68 -6.39
CA ALA A 193 -13.56 1.62 -5.77
C ALA A 193 -13.50 1.37 -4.26
N LYS A 194 -12.38 0.87 -3.74
CA LYS A 194 -12.23 0.56 -2.32
C LYS A 194 -11.89 1.82 -1.51
N ASP A 195 -12.71 2.15 -0.51
CA ASP A 195 -12.31 3.14 0.49
C ASP A 195 -11.36 2.53 1.53
N PRO A 196 -10.58 3.36 2.26
CA PRO A 196 -9.97 2.90 3.50
C PRO A 196 -11.07 2.34 4.40
N GLU A 197 -10.90 1.10 4.85
CA GLU A 197 -11.90 0.44 5.68
C GLU A 197 -12.11 1.24 6.98
N GLY A 198 -13.35 1.27 7.51
CA GLY A 198 -13.67 1.96 8.77
C GLY A 198 -12.64 1.70 9.90
N PRO A 199 -12.21 0.44 10.12
CA PRO A 199 -11.12 0.11 11.05
C PRO A 199 -9.81 0.90 10.85
N ALA A 200 -9.37 1.12 9.61
CA ALA A 200 -8.15 1.86 9.30
C ALA A 200 -8.28 3.35 9.66
N ILE A 201 -9.46 3.93 9.48
CA ILE A 201 -9.76 5.32 9.88
C ILE A 201 -9.75 5.45 11.40
N GLU A 202 -10.34 4.49 12.12
CA GLU A 202 -10.30 4.46 13.59
C GLU A 202 -8.87 4.33 14.11
N VAL A 203 -8.05 3.45 13.51
CA VAL A 203 -6.63 3.31 13.84
C VAL A 203 -5.88 4.62 13.64
N LYS A 204 -6.13 5.37 12.56
CA LYS A 204 -5.54 6.69 12.37
C LYS A 204 -5.90 7.65 13.51
N ARG A 205 -7.18 7.75 13.88
CA ARG A 205 -7.63 8.62 14.97
C ARG A 205 -6.98 8.22 16.29
N PHE A 206 -6.92 6.91 16.56
CA PHE A 206 -6.23 6.36 17.71
C PHE A 206 -4.73 6.72 17.74
N LEU A 207 -4.00 6.49 16.65
CA LEU A 207 -2.58 6.84 16.55
C LEU A 207 -2.34 8.34 16.73
N ASN A 208 -3.26 9.17 16.25
CA ASN A 208 -3.23 10.61 16.50
C ASN A 208 -3.38 10.94 18.00
N SER A 209 -4.28 10.27 18.72
CA SER A 209 -4.42 10.41 20.17
C SER A 209 -3.17 9.94 20.93
N ILE A 210 -2.53 8.85 20.51
CA ILE A 210 -1.24 8.40 21.06
C ILE A 210 -0.18 9.51 20.96
N ARG A 211 -0.11 10.21 19.83
CA ARG A 211 0.88 11.27 19.60
C ARG A 211 0.58 12.57 20.35
N ASN A 212 -0.69 12.94 20.48
CA ASN A 212 -1.06 14.33 20.80
C ASN A 212 -1.86 14.50 22.10
N THR A 213 -2.16 13.44 22.84
CA THR A 213 -3.00 13.50 24.05
C THR A 213 -2.34 12.78 25.21
N ASN A 214 -2.44 13.28 26.45
CA ASN A 214 -2.06 12.49 27.63
C ASN A 214 -3.21 11.54 27.98
N LEU A 215 -3.06 10.24 27.70
CA LEU A 215 -4.12 9.26 27.95
C LEU A 215 -4.08 8.78 29.40
N THR A 216 -5.26 8.64 30.00
CA THR A 216 -5.43 7.95 31.27
C THR A 216 -5.70 6.46 31.06
N ALA A 217 -5.62 5.67 32.13
CA ALA A 217 -6.02 4.26 32.09
C ALA A 217 -7.50 4.08 31.70
N GLY A 218 -8.38 5.02 32.07
CA GLY A 218 -9.80 5.00 31.69
C GLY A 218 -10.00 5.22 30.19
N ASP A 219 -9.30 6.20 29.61
CA ASP A 219 -9.34 6.44 28.15
C ASP A 219 -8.86 5.21 27.38
N ALA A 220 -7.79 4.58 27.86
CA ALA A 220 -7.21 3.39 27.25
C ALA A 220 -8.15 2.17 27.27
N GLN A 221 -9.08 2.05 28.22
CA GLN A 221 -10.05 0.96 28.23
C GLN A 221 -10.96 1.00 27.00
N HIS A 222 -11.46 2.18 26.63
CA HIS A 222 -12.30 2.34 25.45
C HIS A 222 -11.51 2.08 24.16
N ILE A 223 -10.25 2.53 24.10
CA ILE A 223 -9.36 2.24 22.98
C ILE A 223 -9.13 0.73 22.85
N ASN A 224 -8.81 0.06 23.96
CA ASN A 224 -8.57 -1.38 23.98
C ASN A 224 -9.80 -2.19 23.53
N ALA A 225 -11.00 -1.75 23.89
CA ALA A 225 -12.24 -2.35 23.38
C ALA A 225 -12.38 -2.16 21.86
N GLY A 226 -12.01 -1.00 21.32
CA GLY A 226 -11.99 -0.76 19.88
C GLY A 226 -11.01 -1.66 19.12
N ILE A 227 -9.85 -1.95 19.70
CA ILE A 227 -8.82 -2.82 19.09
C ILE A 227 -9.35 -4.25 18.87
N GLU A 228 -10.26 -4.75 19.72
CA GLU A 228 -10.82 -6.11 19.61
C GLU A 228 -11.65 -6.33 18.33
N TYR A 229 -12.15 -5.26 17.71
CA TYR A 229 -12.93 -5.32 16.48
C TYR A 229 -12.11 -5.07 15.21
N LEU A 230 -10.80 -4.87 15.33
CA LEU A 230 -9.94 -4.63 14.18
C LEU A 230 -9.64 -5.94 13.44
N PRO A 231 -9.61 -5.94 12.09
CA PRO A 231 -9.13 -7.08 11.31
C PRO A 231 -7.66 -7.43 11.63
N ALA A 232 -7.27 -8.69 11.49
CA ALA A 232 -5.93 -9.18 11.82
C ALA A 232 -4.80 -8.39 11.14
N ASP A 233 -4.96 -8.05 9.85
CA ASP A 233 -3.97 -7.26 9.09
C ASP A 233 -3.78 -5.85 9.64
N ILE A 234 -4.88 -5.25 10.13
CA ILE A 234 -4.86 -3.93 10.76
C ILE A 234 -4.20 -4.01 12.14
N ILE A 235 -4.46 -5.07 12.91
CA ILE A 235 -3.81 -5.29 14.21
C ILE A 235 -2.30 -5.48 14.03
N LYS A 236 -1.88 -6.27 13.03
CA LYS A 236 -0.47 -6.44 12.66
C LYS A 236 0.20 -5.11 12.34
N SER A 237 -0.40 -4.30 11.46
CA SER A 237 0.09 -2.96 11.12
C SER A 237 0.16 -2.07 12.36
N LEU A 238 -0.86 -2.12 13.21
CA LEU A 238 -0.93 -1.34 14.44
C LEU A 238 0.19 -1.68 15.42
N LEU A 239 0.47 -2.96 15.65
CA LEU A 239 1.56 -3.39 16.52
C LEU A 239 2.90 -2.85 16.01
N ARG A 240 3.15 -2.96 14.71
CA ARG A 240 4.39 -2.45 14.11
C ARG A 240 4.52 -0.94 14.28
N THR A 241 3.43 -0.18 14.12
CA THR A 241 3.41 1.27 14.36
C THR A 241 3.71 1.58 15.82
N LEU A 242 3.03 0.94 16.77
CA LEU A 242 3.23 1.16 18.20
C LEU A 242 4.67 0.86 18.61
N PHE A 243 5.21 -0.28 18.17
CA PHE A 243 6.62 -0.64 18.42
C PHE A 243 7.59 0.36 17.79
N GLY A 244 7.32 0.79 16.54
CA GLY A 244 8.12 1.80 15.86
C GLY A 244 8.16 3.15 16.58
N MET A 245 7.00 3.67 16.98
CA MET A 245 6.90 4.91 17.76
C MET A 245 7.58 4.79 19.12
N TYR A 246 7.46 3.64 19.78
CA TYR A 246 8.07 3.41 21.08
C TYR A 246 9.60 3.39 21.02
N THR A 247 10.15 2.85 19.93
CA THR A 247 11.60 2.63 19.73
C THR A 247 12.27 3.73 18.88
N ALA A 248 11.58 4.84 18.61
CA ALA A 248 12.17 5.99 17.94
C ALA A 248 13.23 6.65 18.86
N ALA A 249 14.35 7.09 18.29
CA ALA A 249 15.51 7.61 19.05
C ALA A 249 15.16 8.80 19.98
N ASN A 250 14.13 9.57 19.63
CA ASN A 250 13.63 10.72 20.36
C ASN A 250 12.15 10.57 20.75
N ALA A 251 11.67 9.34 20.95
CA ALA A 251 10.30 9.08 21.34
C ALA A 251 9.95 9.83 22.64
N ALA A 252 8.96 10.71 22.58
CA ALA A 252 8.51 11.48 23.73
C ALA A 252 8.02 10.56 24.86
N VAL A 253 8.28 10.95 26.11
CA VAL A 253 7.86 10.20 27.31
C VAL A 253 6.34 9.97 27.32
N GLN A 254 5.56 10.98 26.90
CA GLN A 254 4.11 10.90 26.78
C GLN A 254 3.67 9.84 25.76
N ILE A 255 4.32 9.76 24.59
CA ILE A 255 4.04 8.71 23.59
C ILE A 255 4.32 7.32 24.17
N LYS A 256 5.48 7.13 24.82
CA LYS A 256 5.82 5.84 25.46
C LYS A 256 4.80 5.46 26.53
N SER A 257 4.41 6.40 27.39
CA SER A 257 3.40 6.19 28.44
C SER A 257 2.06 5.76 27.85
N ASN A 258 1.59 6.45 26.82
CA ASN A 258 0.36 6.11 26.13
C ASN A 258 0.39 4.72 25.50
N ILE A 259 1.49 4.36 24.83
CA ILE A 259 1.66 3.06 24.20
C ILE A 259 1.60 1.94 25.25
N LYS A 260 2.22 2.11 26.42
CA LYS A 260 2.17 1.09 27.50
C LYS A 260 0.74 0.74 27.93
N LEU A 261 -0.21 1.68 27.85
CA LEU A 261 -1.60 1.45 28.25
C LEU A 261 -2.38 0.53 27.29
N VAL A 262 -1.91 0.39 26.05
CA VAL A 262 -2.62 -0.30 24.96
C VAL A 262 -1.81 -1.43 24.31
N ALA A 263 -0.49 -1.43 24.49
CA ALA A 263 0.43 -2.37 23.86
C ALA A 263 0.08 -3.82 24.17
N GLN A 264 -0.31 -4.14 25.42
CA GLN A 264 -0.66 -5.52 25.80
C GLN A 264 -1.86 -6.06 25.00
N LYS A 265 -2.91 -5.24 24.81
CA LYS A 265 -4.10 -5.65 24.07
C LYS A 265 -3.76 -5.89 22.60
N CYS A 266 -3.07 -4.93 21.98
CA CYS A 266 -2.63 -5.05 20.60
C CYS A 266 -1.71 -6.26 20.39
N TRP A 267 -0.73 -6.48 21.28
CA TRP A 267 0.18 -7.63 21.24
C TRP A 267 -0.57 -8.95 21.30
N THR A 268 -1.53 -9.09 22.22
CA THR A 268 -2.28 -10.33 22.43
C THR A 268 -3.09 -10.74 21.19
N LEU A 269 -3.64 -9.75 20.47
CA LEU A 269 -4.44 -9.99 19.27
C LEU A 269 -3.60 -10.06 17.98
N SER A 270 -2.30 -9.75 18.06
CA SER A 270 -1.43 -9.76 16.89
C SER A 270 -1.05 -11.18 16.47
N PRO A 271 -0.91 -11.44 15.16
CA PRO A 271 -0.41 -12.72 14.66
C PRO A 271 1.08 -12.92 15.04
N GLU A 272 1.51 -14.18 15.06
CA GLU A 272 2.85 -14.58 15.52
C GLU A 272 3.99 -13.97 14.69
N ASP A 273 3.80 -13.83 13.38
CA ASP A 273 4.79 -13.23 12.48
C ASP A 273 5.07 -11.76 12.84
N ALA A 274 4.04 -10.99 13.21
CA ALA A 274 4.19 -9.61 13.67
C ALA A 274 4.97 -9.52 15.00
N LYS A 275 4.75 -10.47 15.91
CA LYS A 275 5.48 -10.53 17.18
C LYS A 275 6.95 -10.89 16.97
N HIS A 276 7.24 -11.84 16.08
CA HIS A 276 8.60 -12.17 15.67
C HIS A 276 9.29 -10.98 14.97
N GLU A 277 8.59 -10.19 14.18
CA GLU A 277 9.14 -8.98 13.56
C GLU A 277 9.65 -7.98 14.61
N CYS A 278 8.92 -7.77 15.71
CA CYS A 278 9.40 -6.97 16.84
C CYS A 278 10.71 -7.53 17.43
N GLY A 279 10.80 -8.85 17.59
CA GLY A 279 12.01 -9.52 18.07
C GLY A 279 13.20 -9.39 17.11
N PHE A 280 12.99 -9.51 15.80
CA PHE A 280 14.03 -9.28 14.79
C PHE A 280 14.50 -7.83 14.78
N ARG A 281 13.59 -6.86 14.92
CA ARG A 281 13.97 -5.44 15.02
C ARG A 281 14.82 -5.15 16.25
N TYR A 282 14.48 -5.75 17.39
CA TYR A 282 15.33 -5.70 18.58
C TYR A 282 16.75 -6.21 18.28
N ALA A 283 16.87 -7.40 17.69
CA ALA A 283 18.16 -8.00 17.36
C ALA A 283 18.97 -7.12 16.39
N SER A 284 18.28 -6.51 15.41
CA SER A 284 18.89 -5.55 14.50
C SER A 284 19.44 -4.32 15.23
N PHE A 285 18.68 -3.70 16.14
CA PHE A 285 19.19 -2.57 16.93
C PHE A 285 20.42 -2.96 17.76
N ALA A 286 20.42 -4.16 18.36
CA ALA A 286 21.56 -4.67 19.10
C ALA A 286 22.79 -4.87 18.20
N ALA A 287 22.62 -5.51 17.04
CA ALA A 287 23.72 -5.77 16.10
C ALA A 287 24.32 -4.49 15.50
N ASN A 288 23.53 -3.43 15.37
CA ASN A 288 23.97 -2.14 14.82
C ASN A 288 24.44 -1.13 15.88
N GLY A 289 24.50 -1.53 17.16
CA GLY A 289 24.94 -0.64 18.24
C GLY A 289 23.97 0.51 18.56
N GLU A 290 22.69 0.39 18.18
CA GLU A 290 21.65 1.39 18.48
C GLU A 290 21.15 1.22 19.92
N ILE A 291 22.02 1.51 20.91
CA ILE A 291 21.81 1.21 22.34
C ILE A 291 20.47 1.73 22.87
N ASP A 292 20.12 2.98 22.60
CA ASP A 292 18.88 3.58 23.10
C ASP A 292 17.62 2.89 22.53
N ARG A 293 17.67 2.50 21.26
CA ARG A 293 16.57 1.79 20.60
C ARG A 293 16.50 0.34 21.03
N LYS A 294 17.64 -0.33 21.22
CA LYS A 294 17.73 -1.66 21.85
C LYS A 294 17.06 -1.63 23.22
N SER A 295 17.40 -0.65 24.07
CA SER A 295 16.85 -0.49 25.41
C SER A 295 15.33 -0.26 25.38
N ALA A 296 14.86 0.67 24.54
CA ALA A 296 13.42 0.90 24.37
C ALA A 296 12.68 -0.33 23.84
N ALA A 297 13.29 -1.10 22.92
CA ALA A 297 12.71 -2.34 22.41
C ALA A 297 12.65 -3.42 23.50
N ASN A 298 13.68 -3.54 24.35
CA ASN A 298 13.67 -4.44 25.51
C ASN A 298 12.52 -4.09 26.46
N GLU A 299 12.37 -2.80 26.76
CA GLU A 299 11.33 -2.29 27.65
C GLU A 299 9.94 -2.60 27.10
N PHE A 300 9.69 -2.32 25.81
CA PHE A 300 8.43 -2.66 25.16
C PHE A 300 8.14 -4.16 25.24
N LEU A 301 9.10 -5.00 24.84
CA LEU A 301 8.96 -6.46 24.85
C LEU A 301 8.75 -7.00 26.28
N THR A 302 9.35 -6.38 27.29
CA THR A 302 9.11 -6.74 28.69
C THR A 302 7.68 -6.40 29.10
N VAL A 303 7.19 -5.21 28.77
CA VAL A 303 5.83 -4.76 29.08
C VAL A 303 4.77 -5.69 28.50
N VAL A 304 4.98 -6.21 27.28
CA VAL A 304 4.01 -7.07 26.59
C VAL A 304 4.22 -8.57 26.79
N GLY A 305 5.26 -8.97 27.53
CA GLY A 305 5.67 -10.38 27.68
C GLY A 305 6.24 -11.00 26.39
N GLY A 306 6.80 -10.18 25.50
CA GLY A 306 7.28 -10.55 24.17
C GLY A 306 8.74 -10.98 24.07
N LEU A 307 9.52 -10.98 25.16
CA LEU A 307 10.92 -11.44 25.14
C LEU A 307 11.14 -12.85 24.54
N PRO A 308 10.23 -13.83 24.69
CA PRO A 308 10.39 -15.14 24.04
C PRO A 308 10.40 -15.11 22.50
N TYR A 309 9.99 -14.00 21.87
CA TYR A 309 9.95 -13.85 20.41
C TYR A 309 11.27 -13.34 19.82
N LEU A 310 12.29 -13.12 20.66
CA LEU A 310 13.64 -12.81 20.20
C LEU A 310 14.22 -13.98 19.38
N PRO A 311 15.07 -13.71 18.36
CA PRO A 311 15.82 -14.76 17.68
C PRO A 311 16.63 -15.59 18.68
N GLY A 312 16.76 -16.90 18.45
CA GLY A 312 17.36 -17.83 19.41
C GLY A 312 18.74 -17.40 19.93
N ASP A 313 19.63 -16.98 19.03
CA ASP A 313 20.97 -16.52 19.38
C ASP A 313 20.94 -15.24 20.24
N THR A 314 20.05 -14.31 19.90
CA THR A 314 19.86 -13.07 20.66
C THR A 314 19.28 -13.36 22.04
N LEU A 315 18.30 -14.25 22.13
CA LEU A 315 17.71 -14.67 23.39
C LEU A 315 18.76 -15.35 24.30
N ALA A 316 19.62 -16.20 23.74
CA ALA A 316 20.68 -16.87 24.47
C ALA A 316 21.72 -15.89 25.06
N LEU A 317 22.06 -14.85 24.29
CA LEU A 317 22.95 -13.77 24.76
C LEU A 317 22.32 -12.98 25.91
N GLU A 318 21.04 -12.58 25.78
CA GLU A 318 20.33 -11.83 26.83
C GLU A 318 20.17 -12.66 28.12
N ILE A 319 19.85 -13.96 27.99
CA ILE A 319 19.78 -14.86 29.15
C ILE A 319 21.15 -14.96 29.83
N SER A 320 22.21 -15.11 29.04
CA SER A 320 23.59 -15.22 29.56
C SER A 320 24.02 -13.94 30.28
N GLU A 321 23.71 -12.77 29.74
CA GLU A 321 23.97 -11.47 30.37
C GLU A 321 23.20 -11.33 31.70
N LYS A 322 21.92 -11.71 31.73
CA LYS A 322 21.10 -11.66 32.95
C LYS A 322 21.61 -12.62 34.03
N ILE A 323 22.04 -13.83 33.65
CA ILE A 323 22.64 -14.79 34.58
C ILE A 323 23.95 -14.23 35.15
N ALA A 324 24.82 -13.64 34.32
CA ALA A 324 26.07 -13.05 34.77
C ALA A 324 25.85 -11.86 35.72
N ASN A 325 24.88 -11.00 35.43
CA ASN A 325 24.51 -9.87 36.30
C ASN A 325 23.99 -10.37 37.66
N LEU A 326 23.10 -11.37 37.66
CA LEU A 326 22.58 -11.97 38.89
C LEU A 326 23.71 -12.58 39.74
N PHE A 327 24.65 -13.30 39.11
CA PHE A 327 25.80 -13.86 39.80
C PHE A 327 26.69 -12.78 40.43
N THR A 328 26.92 -11.68 39.69
CA THR A 328 27.73 -10.55 40.17
C THR A 328 27.06 -9.85 41.37
N GLU A 329 25.75 -9.61 41.31
CA GLU A 329 24.98 -9.05 42.42
C GLU A 329 25.02 -9.95 43.66
N LEU A 330 24.85 -11.26 43.49
CA LEU A 330 24.94 -12.23 44.59
C LEU A 330 26.34 -12.24 45.24
N CYS A 331 27.41 -12.14 44.45
CA CYS A 331 28.78 -12.07 44.98
C CYS A 331 29.13 -10.74 45.67
N MET A 332 28.40 -9.64 45.40
CA MET A 332 28.61 -8.37 46.11
C MET A 332 27.84 -8.28 47.43
N VAL A 333 26.87 -9.17 47.65
CA VAL A 333 26.04 -9.22 48.88
C VAL A 333 26.56 -10.27 49.88
N SER A 334 27.47 -11.16 49.45
CA SER A 334 28.18 -12.15 50.27
C SER A 334 29.54 -11.64 50.77
#